data_AF-T1JWJ1-F1
#
_entry.id   AF-T1JWJ1-F1
#
_cell.length_a   1.000
_cell.length_b   1.000
_cell.length_c   1.000
_cell.angle_alpha   90.00
_cell.angle_beta   90.00
_cell.angle_gamma   90.00
#
_symmetry.space_group_name_H-M   'P 1'
#
loop_
_entity.id
_entity.type
_entity.pdbx_description
1 polymer ?
#
loop_
_entity_poly.entity_id
_entity_poly.type
_entity_poly.pdbx_seq_one_letter_code
_entity_poly.pdbx_strand_id
1 'polypeptide(L)'
;MAYRYLIWFCQECPAFRLAEFEALLTLFKCEAKICCPNKEKPFLVVQSNQREDEEKLIQVTKRSVCVRSLIHLWADSTSREALFSQLKNYLSE
;
A
#
# COMPACT_ATOMS: atom_id res chain seq x y z
N MET A 1 12.02 10.66 -3.03
CA MET A 1 11.61 9.67 -2.01
C MET A 1 10.53 8.79 -2.56
N ALA A 2 10.46 7.54 -2.11
CA ALA A 2 9.39 6.63 -2.49
C ALA A 2 8.43 6.45 -1.30
N TYR A 3 7.20 6.92 -1.47
CA TYR A 3 6.12 6.77 -0.50
C TYR A 3 5.63 5.34 -0.50
N ARG A 4 5.47 4.76 0.69
CA ARG A 4 5.04 3.36 0.85
C ARG A 4 3.73 3.33 1.60
N TYR A 5 2.81 2.49 1.14
CA TYR A 5 1.52 2.30 1.79
C TYR A 5 1.23 0.82 1.95
N LEU A 6 0.55 0.49 3.03
CA LEU A 6 0.01 -0.84 3.31
C LEU A 6 -1.48 -0.81 3.00
N ILE A 7 -1.88 -1.64 2.04
CA ILE A 7 -3.27 -1.95 1.75
C ILE A 7 -3.68 -3.13 2.62
N TRP A 8 -4.72 -2.94 3.43
CA TRP A 8 -5.34 -4.02 4.18
C TRP A 8 -6.62 -4.46 3.48
N PHE A 9 -6.64 -5.68 2.95
CA PHE A 9 -7.80 -6.27 2.29
C PHE A 9 -8.73 -7.02 3.26
N CYS A 10 -10.00 -7.18 2.86
CA CYS A 10 -10.93 -8.12 3.47
C CYS A 10 -10.50 -9.57 3.19
N GLN A 11 -10.97 -10.50 4.03
CA GLN A 11 -10.64 -11.93 3.91
C GLN A 11 -11.67 -12.71 3.09
N GLU A 12 -12.81 -12.11 2.76
CA GLU A 12 -13.94 -12.79 2.10
C GLU A 12 -13.68 -13.09 0.62
N CYS A 13 -12.89 -12.25 -0.06
CA CYS A 13 -12.67 -12.31 -1.51
C CYS A 13 -11.17 -12.40 -1.89
N PRO A 14 -10.40 -13.40 -1.40
CA PRO A 14 -8.95 -13.47 -1.60
C PRO A 14 -8.54 -13.63 -3.08
N ALA A 15 -9.38 -14.28 -3.88
CA ALA A 15 -9.13 -14.47 -5.31
C ALA A 15 -9.38 -13.20 -6.16
N PHE A 16 -10.25 -12.30 -5.70
CA PHE A 16 -10.72 -11.15 -6.48
C PHE A 16 -10.01 -9.84 -6.10
N ARG A 17 -9.65 -9.67 -4.82
CA ARG A 17 -9.12 -8.41 -4.26
C ARG A 17 -7.95 -7.79 -5.03
N LEU A 18 -7.02 -8.61 -5.53
CA LEU A 18 -5.84 -8.10 -6.25
C LEU A 18 -6.25 -7.59 -7.64
N ALA A 19 -7.06 -8.36 -8.36
CA ALA A 19 -7.54 -7.99 -9.69
C ALA A 19 -8.43 -6.74 -9.64
N GLU A 20 -9.31 -6.64 -8.63
CA GLU A 20 -10.11 -5.43 -8.40
C GLU A 20 -9.20 -4.22 -8.17
N PHE A 21 -8.23 -4.36 -7.27
CA PHE A 21 -7.34 -3.27 -6.91
C PHE A 21 -6.47 -2.83 -8.10
N GLU A 22 -5.91 -3.75 -8.87
CA GLU A 22 -5.16 -3.46 -10.10
C GLU A 22 -6.03 -2.75 -11.16
N ALA A 23 -7.27 -3.18 -11.33
CA ALA A 23 -8.22 -2.51 -12.22
C ALA A 23 -8.52 -1.08 -11.77
N LEU A 24 -8.69 -0.84 -10.46
CA LEU A 24 -8.90 0.49 -9.91
C LEU A 24 -7.66 1.37 -10.05
N LEU A 25 -6.46 0.86 -9.79
CA LEU A 25 -5.21 1.60 -10.02
C LEU A 25 -5.12 2.07 -11.48
N THR A 26 -5.44 1.19 -12.42
CA THR A 26 -5.47 1.50 -13.85
C THR A 26 -6.52 2.57 -14.18
N LEU A 27 -7.74 2.43 -13.64
CA LEU A 27 -8.84 3.37 -13.85
C LEU A 27 -8.48 4.79 -13.38
N PHE A 28 -7.82 4.91 -12.23
CA PHE A 28 -7.41 6.17 -11.64
C PHE A 28 -6.06 6.68 -12.16
N LYS A 29 -5.42 5.97 -13.12
CA LYS A 29 -4.08 6.30 -13.63
C LYS A 29 -3.08 6.51 -12.49
N CYS A 30 -3.13 5.63 -11.50
CA CYS A 30 -2.22 5.62 -10.37
C CYS A 30 -0.99 4.79 -10.74
N GLU A 31 0.20 5.38 -10.61
CA GLU A 31 1.48 4.74 -10.97
C GLU A 31 2.12 3.99 -9.80
N ALA A 32 1.38 3.82 -8.70
CA ALA A 32 1.82 3.06 -7.55
C ALA A 32 2.13 1.61 -7.95
N LYS A 33 3.35 1.18 -7.64
CA LYS A 33 3.84 -0.17 -7.90
C LYS A 33 3.42 -1.09 -6.78
N ILE A 34 2.90 -2.26 -7.14
CA ILE A 34 2.58 -3.32 -6.18
C ILE A 34 3.87 -4.05 -5.81
N CYS A 35 4.20 -4.06 -4.52
CA CYS A 35 5.38 -4.72 -3.98
C CYS A 35 4.98 -6.07 -3.36
N CYS A 36 5.63 -7.15 -3.82
CA CYS A 36 5.54 -8.49 -3.22
C CYS A 36 4.09 -8.96 -2.93
N PRO A 37 3.26 -9.18 -3.96
CA PRO A 37 1.87 -9.61 -3.74
C PRO A 37 1.81 -10.99 -3.07
N ASN A 38 1.59 -10.99 -1.76
CA ASN A 38 1.32 -12.23 -1.04
C ASN A 38 -0.18 -12.53 -1.11
N LYS A 39 -0.55 -13.51 -1.95
CA LYS A 39 -1.96 -13.89 -2.16
C LYS A 39 -2.63 -14.50 -0.94
N GLU A 40 -1.86 -14.98 0.04
CA GLU A 40 -2.38 -15.62 1.25
C GLU A 40 -2.63 -14.63 2.39
N LYS A 41 -1.86 -13.53 2.43
CA LYS A 41 -1.97 -12.53 3.50
C LYS A 41 -2.91 -11.39 3.11
N PRO A 42 -3.67 -10.79 4.05
CA PRO A 42 -4.56 -9.67 3.75
C PRO A 42 -3.83 -8.33 3.60
N PHE A 43 -2.51 -8.35 3.38
CA PHE A 43 -1.67 -7.17 3.39
C PHE A 43 -0.86 -7.09 2.10
N LEU A 44 -0.89 -5.91 1.48
CA LEU A 44 -0.15 -5.62 0.26
C LEU A 44 0.57 -4.29 0.43
N VAL A 45 1.87 -4.28 0.14
CA VAL A 45 2.63 -3.03 0.12
C VAL A 45 2.56 -2.46 -1.28
N VAL A 46 2.29 -1.16 -1.37
CA VAL A 46 2.40 -0.40 -2.61
C VAL A 46 3.39 0.73 -2.43
N GLN A 47 4.11 1.06 -3.49
CA GLN A 47 5.13 2.09 -3.49
C GLN A 47 4.88 3.07 -4.63
N SER A 48 4.91 4.37 -4.35
CA SER A 48 4.88 5.40 -5.38
C SER A 48 6.06 6.37 -5.21
N ASN A 49 6.56 6.87 -6.33
CA ASN A 49 7.54 7.95 -6.37
C ASN A 49 6.89 9.33 -6.58
N GLN A 50 5.58 9.38 -6.76
CA GLN A 50 4.81 10.58 -7.07
C GLN A 50 3.94 10.95 -5.88
N ARG A 51 3.96 12.23 -5.49
CA ARG A 51 3.11 12.72 -4.41
C ARG A 51 1.62 12.67 -4.76
N GLU A 52 1.29 12.90 -6.04
CA GLU A 52 -0.08 12.87 -6.55
C GLU A 52 -0.75 11.50 -6.45
N ASP A 53 0.05 10.42 -6.39
CA ASP A 53 -0.49 9.07 -6.24
C ASP A 53 -1.10 8.83 -4.85
N GLU A 54 -0.77 9.62 -3.82
CA GLU A 54 -1.42 9.52 -2.51
C GLU A 54 -2.92 9.80 -2.64
N GLU A 55 -3.28 10.89 -3.31
CA GLU A 55 -4.68 11.26 -3.52
C GLU A 55 -5.40 10.22 -4.39
N LYS A 56 -4.73 9.71 -5.43
CA LYS A 56 -5.28 8.64 -6.29
C LYS A 56 -5.47 7.33 -5.51
N LEU A 57 -4.53 6.94 -4.66
CA LEU A 57 -4.65 5.75 -3.80
C LEU A 57 -5.81 5.89 -2.81
N ILE A 58 -6.04 7.09 -2.28
CA ILE A 58 -7.21 7.39 -1.45
C ILE A 58 -8.50 7.20 -2.26
N GLN A 59 -8.56 7.68 -3.51
CA GLN A 59 -9.73 7.48 -4.37
C GLN A 59 -9.96 6.01 -4.73
N VAL A 60 -8.91 5.28 -5.09
CA VAL A 60 -8.93 3.83 -5.32
C VAL A 60 -9.49 3.10 -4.11
N THR A 61 -8.97 3.43 -2.92
CA THR A 61 -9.41 2.81 -1.66
C THR A 61 -10.87 3.10 -1.36
N LYS A 62 -11.35 4.33 -1.58
CA LYS A 62 -12.77 4.70 -1.39
C LYS A 62 -13.73 3.97 -2.34
N ARG A 63 -13.23 3.50 -3.48
CA ARG A 63 -14.04 2.81 -4.51
C ARG A 63 -13.92 1.29 -4.45
N SER A 64 -12.93 0.76 -3.75
CA SER A 64 -12.75 -0.68 -3.61
C SER A 64 -13.72 -1.26 -2.60
N VAL A 65 -14.27 -2.43 -2.92
CA VAL A 65 -15.04 -3.24 -1.97
C VAL A 65 -14.15 -4.20 -1.19
N CYS A 66 -12.99 -4.59 -1.74
CA CYS A 66 -12.08 -5.51 -1.06
C CYS A 66 -11.10 -4.81 -0.10
N VAL A 67 -10.88 -3.50 -0.20
CA VAL A 67 -9.96 -2.78 0.69
C VAL A 67 -10.68 -2.31 1.96
N ARG A 68 -10.09 -2.61 3.11
CA ARG A 68 -10.54 -2.13 4.43
C ARG A 68 -9.86 -0.83 4.84
N SER A 69 -8.56 -0.70 4.54
CA SER A 69 -7.78 0.46 4.96
C SER A 69 -6.56 0.67 4.08
N LEU A 70 -6.17 1.94 3.95
CA LEU A 70 -4.92 2.42 3.38
C LEU A 70 -4.10 3.04 4.51
N ILE A 71 -2.90 2.52 4.74
CA ILE A 71 -2.05 2.94 5.86
C ILE A 71 -0.71 3.43 5.29
N HIS A 72 -0.30 4.64 5.65
CA HIS A 72 1.03 5.14 5.28
C HIS A 72 2.10 4.40 6.09
N LEU A 73 3.07 3.78 5.40
CA LEU A 73 4.19 3.08 6.02
C LEU A 73 5.42 3.97 6.12
N TRP A 74 5.79 4.32 7.35
CA TRP A 74 7.02 5.07 7.63
C TRP A 74 8.24 4.16 7.76
N ALA A 75 8.07 2.95 8.30
CA ALA A 75 9.14 1.96 8.46
C ALA A 75 8.58 0.53 8.53
N ASP A 76 9.42 -0.46 8.21
CA ASP A 76 9.10 -1.88 8.31
C ASP A 76 10.39 -2.70 8.53
N SER A 77 10.35 -3.59 9.51
CA SER A 77 11.51 -4.42 9.88
C SER A 77 11.07 -5.62 10.71
N THR A 78 11.87 -6.69 10.67
CA THR A 78 11.69 -7.90 11.48
C THR A 78 12.33 -7.79 12.87
N SER A 79 13.21 -6.80 13.10
CA SER A 79 13.84 -6.48 14.39
C SER A 79 13.40 -5.10 14.87
N ARG A 80 13.23 -4.99 16.20
CA ARG A 80 12.88 -3.74 16.88
C ARG A 80 13.95 -2.67 16.67
N GLU A 81 15.22 -3.01 16.85
CA GLU A 81 16.35 -2.09 16.74
C GLU A 81 16.44 -1.47 15.35
N ALA A 82 16.24 -2.30 14.32
CA ALA A 82 16.21 -1.84 12.93
C ALA A 82 14.97 -0.98 12.63
N LEU A 83 13.79 -1.33 13.17
CA LEU A 83 12.58 -0.51 13.00
C LEU A 83 12.75 0.90 13.59
N PHE A 84 13.29 0.98 14.82
CA PHE A 84 13.52 2.27 15.49
C PHE A 84 14.56 3.12 14.73
N SER A 85 15.60 2.49 14.19
CA SER A 85 16.61 3.18 13.37
C SER A 85 16.00 3.75 12.09
N GLN A 86 15.20 2.97 11.37
CA GLN A 86 14.49 3.44 10.17
C GLN A 86 13.53 4.58 10.48
N LEU A 87 12.73 4.48 11.56
CA LEU A 87 11.79 5.53 11.96
C LEU A 87 12.48 6.86 12.28
N LYS A 88 13.64 6.81 12.96
CA LYS A 88 14.42 8.03 13.26
C LYS A 88 14.90 8.71 11.97
N ASN A 89 15.34 7.92 11.00
CA ASN A 89 15.86 8.44 9.74
C ASN A 89 14.74 8.93 8.81
N TYR A 90 13.52 8.40 8.95
CA TYR A 90 12.36 8.75 8.10
C TYR A 90 12.00 10.24 8.12
N LEU A 91 12.15 10.93 9.27
CA LEU A 91 11.87 12.37 9.40
C LEU A 91 13.08 13.26 9.05
N SER A 92 14.25 12.67 8.86
CA SER A 92 15.53 13.39 8.72
C SER A 92 15.94 13.61 7.26
N GLU A 93 15.11 13.18 6.30
CA GLU A 93 15.31 13.25 4.85
C GLU A 93 14.05 13.78 4.16
#